data_AF-A0A6B2DC11-F1
#
_entry.id   AF-A0A6B2DC11-F1
#
_cell.length_a   1.000
_cell.length_b   1.000
_cell.length_c   1.000
_cell.angle_alpha   90.00
_cell.angle_beta   90.00
_cell.angle_gamma   90.00
#
_symmetry.space_group_name_H-M   'P 1'
#
loop_
_entity.id
_entity.type
_entity.pdbx_description
1 polymer ?
#
loop_
_entity_poly.entity_id
_entity_poly.type
_entity_poly.pdbx_seq_one_letter_code
_entity_poly.pdbx_strand_id
1 'polypeptide(L)'
;MRPADIEDLVVPGRPALRGNLLLTAVSKPDLEANAARSSLRRVSLDGGESAWTHGPRDSAPAISPDGRWVAFLRAGEGKGAEGSPQLHVMPSDGGEARRLTSLRLGAGEPVWA
;
A
#
# COMPACT_ATOMS: atom_id res chain seq x y z
N MET A 1 26.81 8.54 -3.68
CA MET A 1 25.42 8.82 -4.09
C MET A 1 25.42 10.10 -4.89
N ARG A 2 25.01 10.03 -6.15
CA ARG A 2 24.70 11.17 -7.00
C ARG A 2 23.19 11.47 -6.88
N PRO A 3 22.74 12.70 -7.15
CA PRO A 3 21.32 13.03 -7.10
C PRO A 3 20.42 12.10 -7.95
N ALA A 4 20.91 11.64 -9.10
CA ALA A 4 20.15 10.73 -9.99
C ALA A 4 19.96 9.33 -9.41
N ASP A 5 20.82 8.88 -8.48
CA ASP A 5 20.70 7.56 -7.85
C ASP A 5 19.43 7.45 -6.97
N ILE A 6 18.67 8.55 -6.80
CA ILE A 6 17.38 8.56 -6.10
C ILE A 6 16.33 7.67 -6.78
N GLU A 7 16.40 7.51 -8.12
CA GLU A 7 15.47 6.66 -8.88
C GLU A 7 15.58 5.17 -8.52
N ASP A 8 16.75 4.76 -8.05
CA ASP A 8 17.03 3.38 -7.65
C ASP A 8 16.56 3.07 -6.22
N LEU A 9 16.06 4.07 -5.49
CA LEU A 9 15.60 3.88 -4.13
C LEU A 9 14.32 3.04 -4.09
N VAL A 10 14.38 2.00 -3.27
CA VAL A 10 13.24 1.16 -2.92
C VAL A 10 13.03 1.27 -1.42
N VAL A 11 11.92 1.86 -1.02
CA VAL A 11 11.63 2.12 0.39
C VAL A 11 10.49 1.20 0.84
N PRO A 12 10.77 0.18 1.67
CA PRO A 12 9.72 -0.61 2.28
C PRO A 12 8.99 0.21 3.36
N GLY A 13 7.67 0.05 3.41
CA GLY A 13 6.83 0.61 4.47
C GLY A 13 6.72 -0.32 5.67
N ARG A 14 5.75 -0.02 6.55
CA ARG A 14 5.45 -0.87 7.71
C ARG A 14 4.92 -2.23 7.23
N PRO A 15 5.50 -3.35 7.69
CA PRO A 15 5.00 -4.68 7.36
C PRO A 15 3.77 -5.04 8.21
N ALA A 16 2.90 -5.86 7.64
CA ALA A 16 1.83 -6.56 8.34
C ALA A 16 2.01 -8.07 8.16
N LEU A 17 2.02 -8.80 9.27
CA LEU A 17 2.21 -10.25 9.28
C LEU A 17 1.07 -10.94 10.02
N ARG A 18 0.46 -11.94 9.39
CA ARG A 18 -0.45 -12.88 10.05
C ARG A 18 -0.39 -14.24 9.37
N GLY A 19 -0.15 -15.30 10.15
CA GLY A 19 0.07 -16.63 9.58
C GLY A 19 1.21 -16.63 8.57
N ASN A 20 0.93 -17.03 7.33
CA ASN A 20 1.89 -17.02 6.21
C ASN A 20 1.75 -15.79 5.29
N LEU A 21 0.92 -14.82 5.66
CA LEU A 21 0.71 -13.61 4.87
C LEU A 21 1.56 -12.48 5.46
N LEU A 22 2.66 -12.16 4.79
CA LEU A 22 3.46 -10.97 5.03
C LEU A 22 3.21 -9.97 3.89
N LEU A 23 2.71 -8.79 4.25
CA LEU A 23 2.51 -7.69 3.32
C LEU A 23 3.37 -6.49 3.73
N THR A 24 3.96 -5.82 2.75
CA THR A 24 4.60 -4.52 2.95
C THR A 24 4.28 -3.61 1.77
N ALA A 25 4.16 -2.31 2.04
CA ALA A 25 4.19 -1.33 0.96
C ALA A 25 5.62 -1.23 0.43
N VAL A 26 5.78 -1.10 -0.88
CA VAL A 26 7.06 -0.78 -1.51
C VAL A 26 6.87 0.51 -2.29
N SER A 27 7.60 1.55 -1.88
CA SER A 27 7.57 2.87 -2.50
C SER A 27 8.81 3.11 -3.36
N LYS A 28 8.60 3.71 -4.53
CA LYS A 28 9.66 4.14 -5.46
C LYS A 28 9.40 5.57 -5.93
N PRO A 29 10.43 6.41 -6.06
CA PRO A 29 10.31 7.69 -6.72
C PRO A 29 9.94 7.53 -8.21
N ASP A 30 9.15 8.45 -8.71
CA ASP A 30 8.79 8.62 -10.13
C ASP A 30 9.07 10.08 -10.48
N LEU A 31 10.25 10.31 -11.08
CA LEU A 31 10.75 11.67 -11.34
C LEU A 31 9.98 12.37 -12.46
N GLU A 32 9.50 11.62 -13.45
CA GLU A 32 8.67 12.17 -14.53
C GLU A 32 7.34 12.69 -14.00
N ALA A 33 6.67 11.92 -13.13
CA ALA A 33 5.42 12.33 -12.50
C ALA A 33 5.63 13.29 -11.31
N ASN A 34 6.88 13.51 -10.88
CA ASN A 34 7.24 14.20 -9.64
C ASN A 34 6.42 13.70 -8.44
N ALA A 35 6.40 12.37 -8.28
CA ALA A 35 5.57 11.68 -7.30
C ALA A 35 6.29 10.44 -6.73
N ALA A 36 5.73 9.86 -5.68
CA ALA A 36 6.06 8.51 -5.27
C ALA A 36 4.98 7.54 -5.76
N ARG A 37 5.39 6.36 -6.21
CA ARG A 37 4.53 5.23 -6.54
C ARG A 37 4.67 4.18 -5.47
N SER A 38 3.55 3.65 -4.98
CA SER A 38 3.61 2.57 -4.02
C SER A 38 2.52 1.53 -4.24
N SER A 39 2.90 0.27 -4.07
CA SER A 39 2.00 -0.88 -4.10
C SER A 39 2.28 -1.78 -2.91
N LEU A 40 1.26 -2.55 -2.51
CA LEU A 40 1.44 -3.59 -1.52
C LEU A 40 2.01 -4.83 -2.18
N ARG A 41 3.06 -5.38 -1.58
CA ARG A 41 3.74 -6.59 -2.02
C ARG A 41 3.53 -7.69 -1.00
N ARG A 42 3.29 -8.90 -1.49
CA ARG A 42 3.31 -10.12 -0.68
C ARG A 42 4.73 -10.66 -0.69
N VAL A 43 5.30 -10.83 0.49
CA VAL A 43 6.65 -11.36 0.67
C VAL A 43 6.53 -12.80 1.16
N SER A 44 7.23 -13.72 0.49
CA SER A 44 7.32 -15.11 0.92
C SER A 44 8.42 -15.26 1.98
N LEU A 45 8.18 -16.11 2.99
CA LEU A 45 9.21 -16.44 3.99
C LEU A 45 10.34 -17.28 3.39
N ASP A 46 10.05 -18.03 2.32
CA ASP A 46 11.04 -18.82 1.58
C ASP A 46 11.82 -17.98 0.54
N GLY A 47 11.56 -16.67 0.51
CA GLY A 47 12.16 -15.71 -0.42
C GLY A 47 11.25 -15.38 -1.61
N GLY A 48 11.46 -14.18 -2.14
CA GLY A 48 10.68 -13.63 -3.26
C GLY A 48 9.50 -12.76 -2.83
N GLU A 49 9.01 -11.96 -3.77
CA GLU A 49 7.86 -11.08 -3.59
C GLU A 49 6.98 -11.03 -4.84
N SER A 50 5.67 -10.90 -4.65
CA SER A 50 4.70 -10.66 -5.73
C SER A 50 3.90 -9.39 -5.48
N ALA A 51 3.39 -8.77 -6.55
CA ALA A 51 2.43 -7.68 -6.40
C ALA A 51 1.14 -8.23 -5.78
N TRP A 52 0.63 -7.56 -4.75
CA TRP A 52 -0.66 -7.87 -4.14
C TRP A 52 -1.70 -6.82 -4.55
N THR A 53 -1.30 -5.55 -4.65
CA THR A 53 -2.12 -4.50 -5.28
C THR A 53 -1.44 -3.87 -6.51
N HIS A 54 -2.26 -3.23 -7.34
CA HIS A 54 -1.84 -2.47 -8.53
C HIS A 54 -2.34 -1.02 -8.49
N GLY A 55 -2.64 -0.51 -7.28
CA GLY A 55 -3.07 0.86 -7.08
C GLY A 55 -1.91 1.86 -7.22
N PRO A 56 -2.21 3.16 -7.38
CA PRO A 56 -1.20 4.17 -7.66
C PRO A 56 -0.29 4.48 -6.46
N ARG A 57 -0.87 4.52 -5.25
CA ARG A 57 -0.20 4.91 -3.99
C ARG A 57 -0.80 4.17 -2.80
N ASP A 58 -0.60 2.85 -2.78
CA ASP A 58 -1.11 1.98 -1.73
C ASP A 58 -0.12 1.86 -0.56
N SER A 59 -0.61 1.90 0.68
CA SER A 59 0.21 1.91 1.90
C SER A 59 -0.55 1.40 3.14
N ALA A 60 0.17 1.27 4.25
CA ALA A 60 -0.36 0.93 5.58
C ALA A 60 -1.28 -0.31 5.59
N PRO A 61 -0.79 -1.49 5.17
CA PRO A 61 -1.59 -2.71 5.24
C PRO A 61 -1.89 -3.10 6.70
N ALA A 62 -3.11 -3.56 6.95
CA ALA A 62 -3.53 -4.11 8.24
C ALA A 62 -4.40 -5.36 7.99
N ILE A 63 -3.95 -6.52 8.46
CA ILE A 63 -4.64 -7.80 8.28
C ILE A 63 -5.65 -7.99 9.42
N SER A 64 -6.89 -8.35 9.09
CA SER A 64 -7.97 -8.56 10.06
C SER A 64 -7.65 -9.69 11.05
N PRO A 65 -8.25 -9.69 12.26
CA PRO A 65 -8.02 -10.72 13.27
C PRO A 65 -8.37 -12.13 12.79
N ASP A 66 -9.40 -12.26 11.97
CA ASP A 66 -9.80 -13.53 11.35
C ASP A 66 -8.98 -13.90 10.12
N GLY A 67 -8.05 -13.03 9.69
CA GLY A 67 -7.19 -13.24 8.53
C GLY A 67 -7.90 -13.18 7.18
N ARG A 68 -9.19 -12.87 7.11
CA ARG A 68 -9.98 -12.88 5.86
C ARG A 68 -9.85 -11.61 5.04
N TRP A 69 -9.49 -10.50 5.68
CA TRP A 69 -9.46 -9.18 5.05
C TRP A 69 -8.16 -8.47 5.32
N VAL A 70 -7.78 -7.63 4.37
CA VAL A 70 -6.71 -6.65 4.53
C VAL A 70 -7.26 -5.28 4.25
N ALA A 71 -7.19 -4.42 5.26
CA ALA A 71 -7.42 -3.00 5.13
C ALA A 71 -6.13 -2.29 4.71
N PHE A 72 -6.23 -1.26 3.89
CA PHE A 72 -5.08 -0.46 3.49
C PHE A 72 -5.50 0.94 3.03
N LEU A 73 -4.53 1.84 2.93
CA LEU A 73 -4.74 3.18 2.38
C LEU A 73 -4.37 3.21 0.90
N ARG A 74 -5.21 3.86 0.09
CA ARG A 74 -4.91 4.20 -1.31
C ARG A 74 -5.12 5.69 -1.52
N ALA A 75 -4.05 6.39 -1.86
CA ALA A 75 -4.14 7.77 -2.34
C ALA A 75 -4.37 7.79 -3.85
N GLY A 76 -5.17 8.74 -4.36
CA GLY A 76 -5.30 8.97 -5.80
C GLY A 76 -4.01 9.54 -6.40
N GLU A 77 -3.97 9.84 -7.70
CA GLU A 77 -2.79 10.48 -8.34
C GLU A 77 -2.84 12.02 -8.27
N GLY A 78 -3.99 12.59 -7.93
CA GLY A 78 -4.20 14.03 -7.86
C GLY A 78 -3.50 14.73 -6.70
N LYS A 79 -3.71 16.05 -6.63
CA LYS A 79 -3.27 16.92 -5.52
C LYS A 79 -4.46 17.28 -4.63
N GLY A 80 -4.17 17.71 -3.40
CA GLY A 80 -5.21 18.08 -2.44
C GLY A 80 -6.16 16.91 -2.15
N ALA A 81 -7.47 17.17 -2.14
CA ALA A 81 -8.49 16.18 -1.77
C ALA A 81 -8.49 14.93 -2.67
N GLU A 82 -8.21 15.07 -3.96
CA GLU A 82 -8.13 13.93 -4.91
C GLU A 82 -6.91 13.05 -4.66
N GLY A 83 -5.86 13.61 -4.06
CA GLY A 83 -4.65 12.88 -3.66
C GLY A 83 -4.73 12.29 -2.25
N SER A 84 -5.76 12.64 -1.47
CA SER A 84 -5.86 12.22 -0.07
C SER A 84 -6.08 10.71 0.05
N PRO A 85 -5.36 10.01 0.96
CA PRO A 85 -5.47 8.57 1.13
C PRO A 85 -6.87 8.16 1.60
N GLN A 86 -7.41 7.08 1.06
CA GLN A 86 -8.73 6.56 1.43
C GLN A 86 -8.60 5.12 1.89
N LEU A 87 -9.44 4.75 2.86
CA LEU A 87 -9.49 3.39 3.36
C LEU A 87 -10.11 2.48 2.31
N HIS A 88 -9.40 1.40 2.01
CA HIS A 88 -9.85 0.31 1.17
C HIS A 88 -9.73 -1.01 1.92
N VAL A 89 -10.48 -2.01 1.47
CA VAL A 89 -10.40 -3.37 1.97
C VAL A 89 -10.38 -4.35 0.79
N MET A 90 -9.63 -5.43 0.92
CA MET A 90 -9.56 -6.52 -0.07
C MET A 90 -9.46 -7.87 0.65
N PRO A 91 -9.97 -8.97 0.06
CA PRO A 91 -9.77 -10.30 0.63
C PRO A 91 -8.27 -10.63 0.74
N SER A 92 -7.86 -11.35 1.79
CA SER A 92 -6.45 -11.64 2.06
C SER A 92 -5.77 -12.52 1.01
N ASP A 93 -6.56 -13.34 0.31
CA ASP A 93 -6.14 -14.15 -0.84
C ASP A 93 -6.03 -13.34 -2.16
N GLY A 94 -6.39 -12.06 -2.12
CA GLY A 94 -6.36 -11.14 -3.26
C GLY A 94 -7.74 -10.86 -3.83
N GLY A 95 -7.79 -10.33 -5.05
CA GLY A 95 -9.03 -9.97 -5.73
C GLY A 95 -9.21 -8.47 -5.87
N GLU A 96 -10.46 -8.01 -5.80
CA GLU A 96 -10.78 -6.60 -6.02
C GLU A 96 -10.84 -5.82 -4.71
N ALA A 97 -10.17 -4.66 -4.69
CA ALA A 97 -10.22 -3.75 -3.56
C ALA A 97 -11.50 -2.90 -3.56
N ARG A 98 -12.19 -2.87 -2.43
CA ARG A 98 -13.37 -2.04 -2.21
C ARG A 98 -13.02 -0.81 -1.37
N ARG A 99 -13.35 0.38 -1.88
CA ARG A 99 -13.22 1.65 -1.13
C ARG A 99 -14.27 1.72 -0.02
N LEU A 100 -13.83 2.06 1.19
CA LEU A 100 -14.69 2.19 2.38
C LEU A 100 -15.01 3.64 2.74
N THR A 101 -14.15 4.58 2.35
CA THR A 101 -14.27 5.99 2.75
C THR A 101 -14.24 6.94 1.56
N SER A 102 -14.90 8.09 1.70
CA SER A 102 -14.79 9.22 0.78
C SER A 102 -14.60 10.53 1.56
N LEU A 103 -13.49 10.62 2.29
CA LEU A 103 -13.18 11.74 3.18
C LEU A 103 -12.36 12.79 2.45
N ARG A 104 -12.74 14.07 2.58
CA ARG A 104 -12.06 15.20 1.93
C ARG A 104 -10.56 15.29 2.27
N LEU A 105 -10.21 15.02 3.53
CA LEU A 105 -8.81 15.06 4.02
C LEU A 105 -8.16 13.67 4.08
N GLY A 106 -8.88 12.64 3.63
CA GLY A 106 -8.40 11.26 3.69
C GLY A 106 -8.64 10.56 5.03
N ALA A 107 -8.29 9.28 5.04
CA ALA A 107 -8.31 8.40 6.20
C ALA A 107 -6.89 8.22 6.75
N GLY A 108 -6.79 7.96 8.05
CA GLY A 108 -5.54 7.59 8.72
C GLY A 108 -5.27 6.08 8.64
N GLU A 109 -4.11 5.66 9.18
CA GLU A 109 -3.73 4.24 9.22
C GLU A 109 -4.82 3.38 9.88
N PRO A 110 -5.27 2.31 9.21
CA PRO A 110 -6.32 1.46 9.77
C PRO A 110 -5.79 0.55 10.87
N VAL A 111 -6.62 0.35 11.89
CA VAL A 111 -6.46 -0.70 12.90
C VAL A 111 -7.76 -1.49 13.01
N TRP A 112 -7.65 -2.81 13.14
CA TRP A 112 -8.79 -3.68 13.40
C TRP A 112 -9.07 -3.74 14.90
N ALA A 113 -10.34 -3.94 15.25
CA ALA A 113 -10.79 -4.18 16.63
C ALA A 113 -10.50 -5.62 17.09
#